data_AF-A0A4Q4T8C6-F1
#
_entry.id   AF-A0A4Q4T8C6-F1
#
_cell.length_a   1.000
_cell.length_b   1.000
_cell.length_c   1.000
_cell.angle_alpha   90.00
_cell.angle_beta   90.00
_cell.angle_gamma   90.00
#
_symmetry.space_group_name_H-M   'P 1'
#
loop_
_entity.id
_entity.type
_entity.pdbx_description
1 polymer ?
#
loop_
_entity_poly.entity_id
_entity_poly.type
_entity_poly.pdbx_seq_one_letter_code
_entity_poly.pdbx_strand_id
1 'polypeptide(L)'
;MLISTIQREKSLLQLALTGQLIKEIKESSTEHTKLLEELIQTIKNKLTENEMQFGKLNTILAEIQESQGDLKEGIGELREHRVNLERQIILDWITPIDYTPQQNDYFSRRQAGTGEWLLDSTEYQAWLKTDGQTLFCPGIPGAGKTILASVVIENIDGRFC
;
A
#
# COMPACT_ATOMS: atom_id res chain seq x y z
N MET A 1 73.75 -31.52 36.11
CA MET A 1 72.59 -30.68 36.47
C MET A 1 72.98 -29.24 36.84
N LEU A 2 73.98 -29.00 37.69
CA LEU A 2 74.38 -27.62 38.08
C LEU A 2 75.02 -26.78 36.96
N ILE A 3 75.92 -27.37 36.17
CA ILE A 3 76.65 -26.65 35.10
C ILE A 3 75.68 -26.12 34.02
N SER A 4 74.69 -26.91 33.62
CA SER A 4 73.66 -26.48 32.68
C SER A 4 72.80 -25.33 33.20
N THR A 5 72.55 -25.29 34.51
CA THR A 5 71.78 -24.20 35.15
C THR A 5 72.58 -22.91 35.19
N ILE A 6 73.86 -22.97 35.56
CA ILE A 6 74.77 -21.81 35.56
C ILE A 6 74.99 -21.28 34.13
N GLN A 7 75.13 -22.18 33.14
CA GLN A 7 75.25 -21.79 31.73
C GLN A 7 73.98 -21.05 31.27
N ARG A 8 72.80 -21.52 31.68
CA ARG A 8 71.52 -20.91 31.35
C ARG A 8 71.35 -19.53 31.99
N GLU A 9 71.71 -19.37 33.27
CA GLU A 9 71.68 -18.06 33.94
C GLU A 9 72.68 -17.07 33.35
N LYS A 10 73.90 -17.52 32.99
CA LYS A 10 74.88 -16.68 32.31
C LYS A 10 74.36 -16.20 30.96
N SER A 11 73.75 -17.08 30.17
CA SER A 11 73.14 -16.71 28.89
C SER A 11 71.97 -15.74 29.08
N LEU A 12 71.12 -15.93 30.09
CA LEU A 12 70.02 -15.02 30.42
C LEU A 12 70.51 -13.65 30.87
N LEU A 13 71.53 -13.59 31.72
CA LEU A 13 72.17 -12.33 32.14
C LEU A 13 72.82 -11.61 30.98
N GLN A 14 73.44 -12.35 30.04
CA GLN A 14 74.05 -11.75 28.86
C GLN A 14 73.00 -11.20 27.89
N LEU A 15 71.88 -11.89 27.71
CA LEU A 15 70.74 -11.43 26.91
C LEU A 15 70.03 -10.22 27.53
N ALA A 16 70.05 -10.11 28.86
CA ALA A 16 69.56 -8.95 29.59
C ALA A 16 70.54 -7.75 29.52
N LEU A 17 71.86 -7.99 29.63
CA LEU A 17 72.89 -6.94 29.54
C LEU A 17 73.01 -6.33 28.14
N THR A 18 72.81 -7.11 27.08
CA THR A 18 72.87 -6.62 25.70
C THR A 18 71.62 -5.84 25.28
N GLY A 19 70.55 -5.86 26.08
CA GLY A 19 69.28 -5.17 25.79
C GLY A 19 68.54 -5.71 24.57
N GLN A 20 68.97 -6.85 24.02
CA GLN A 20 68.46 -7.40 22.76
C GLN A 20 66.98 -7.79 22.86
N LEU A 21 66.57 -8.34 24.01
CA LEU A 21 65.16 -8.64 24.29
C LEU A 21 64.27 -7.38 24.25
N ILE A 22 64.77 -6.26 24.79
CA ILE A 22 64.05 -4.98 24.80
C ILE A 22 63.91 -4.43 23.37
N LYS A 23 64.96 -4.58 22.55
CA LYS A 23 64.94 -4.15 21.15
C LYS A 23 63.91 -4.94 20.34
N GLU A 24 63.90 -6.27 20.45
CA GLU A 24 62.95 -7.15 19.76
C GLU A 24 61.50 -6.90 20.20
N ILE A 25 61.27 -6.75 21.51
CA ILE A 25 59.94 -6.39 22.04
C ILE A 25 59.49 -5.03 21.49
N LYS A 26 60.41 -4.06 21.39
CA LYS A 26 60.09 -2.72 20.89
C LYS A 26 59.79 -2.72 19.39
N GLU A 27 60.57 -3.46 18.60
CA GLU A 27 60.34 -3.65 17.15
C GLU A 27 59.00 -4.35 16.89
N SER A 28 58.74 -5.47 17.58
CA SER A 28 57.47 -6.19 17.50
C SER A 28 56.29 -5.31 17.94
N SER A 29 56.46 -4.53 19.02
CA SER A 29 55.42 -3.60 19.48
C SER A 29 55.11 -2.52 18.44
N THR A 30 56.12 -1.94 17.79
CA THR A 30 55.90 -0.95 16.73
C THR A 30 55.19 -1.54 15.51
N GLU A 31 55.53 -2.78 15.15
CA GLU A 31 54.91 -3.48 14.03
C GLU A 31 53.43 -3.81 14.32
N HIS A 32 53.11 -4.28 15.53
CA HIS A 32 51.74 -4.49 15.96
C HIS A 32 50.92 -3.19 15.98
N THR A 33 51.48 -2.07 16.43
CA THR A 33 50.78 -0.77 16.40
C THR A 33 50.42 -0.38 14.97
N LYS A 34 51.33 -0.56 14.03
CA LYS A 34 51.08 -0.28 12.60
C LYS A 34 49.97 -1.18 12.03
N LEU A 35 50.00 -2.48 12.35
CA LEU A 35 48.94 -3.41 11.95
C LEU A 35 47.57 -3.03 12.53
N LEU A 36 47.53 -2.55 13.78
CA LEU A 36 46.30 -2.06 14.39
C LEU A 36 45.75 -0.82 13.69
N GLU A 37 46.61 0.12 13.30
CA GLU A 37 46.21 1.31 12.53
C GLU A 37 45.64 0.92 11.16
N GLU A 38 46.28 0.00 10.44
CA GLU A 38 45.80 -0.52 9.15
C GLU A 38 44.43 -1.22 9.28
N LEU A 39 44.25 -2.03 10.33
CA LEU A 39 42.97 -2.69 10.62
C LEU A 39 41.87 -1.68 10.93
N ILE A 40 42.16 -0.66 11.75
CA ILE A 40 41.20 0.41 12.07
C ILE A 40 40.79 1.14 10.79
N GLN A 41 41.73 1.46 9.92
CA GLN A 41 41.42 2.15 8.66
C GLN A 41 40.58 1.27 7.74
N THR A 42 40.90 -0.02 7.66
CA THR A 42 40.13 -0.99 6.87
C THR A 42 38.69 -1.11 7.35
N ILE A 43 38.49 -1.17 8.68
CA ILE A 43 37.15 -1.25 9.28
C ILE A 43 36.37 0.03 8.98
N LYS A 44 36.99 1.22 9.13
CA LYS A 44 36.34 2.50 8.80
C LYS A 44 35.87 2.55 7.36
N ASN A 45 36.73 2.18 6.41
CA ASN A 45 36.39 2.19 4.99
C ASN A 45 35.19 1.27 4.69
N LYS A 46 35.20 0.04 5.26
CA LYS A 46 34.09 -0.91 5.10
C LYS A 46 32.79 -0.42 5.74
N LEU A 47 32.86 0.29 6.87
CA LEU A 47 31.69 0.90 7.49
C LEU A 47 31.07 1.96 6.56
N THR A 48 31.88 2.86 6.01
CA THR A 48 31.40 3.89 5.07
C THR A 48 30.81 3.28 3.80
N GLU A 49 31.42 2.21 3.29
CA GLU A 49 30.91 1.49 2.12
C GLU A 49 29.54 0.86 2.42
N ASN A 50 29.38 0.21 3.57
CA ASN A 50 28.10 -0.34 4.01
C ASN A 50 27.03 0.74 4.17
N GLU A 51 27.35 1.87 4.82
CA GLU A 51 26.43 3.00 4.96
C GLU A 51 25.94 3.50 3.59
N MET A 52 26.85 3.59 2.62
CA MET A 52 26.51 4.00 1.26
C MET A 52 25.62 2.98 0.54
N GLN A 53 25.85 1.68 0.76
CA GLN A 53 25.00 0.61 0.23
C GLN A 53 23.60 0.62 0.86
N PHE A 54 23.49 0.83 2.18
CA PHE A 54 22.20 0.96 2.86
C PHE A 54 21.42 2.18 2.35
N GLY A 55 22.11 3.29 2.05
CA GLY A 55 21.49 4.44 1.39
C GLY A 55 20.85 4.08 0.05
N LYS A 56 21.57 3.37 -0.82
CA LYS A 56 21.05 2.91 -2.13
C LYS A 56 19.84 1.98 -1.98
N LEU A 57 19.89 1.05 -1.01
CA LEU A 57 18.78 0.14 -0.74
C LEU A 57 17.52 0.89 -0.30
N ASN A 58 17.66 1.91 0.54
CA ASN A 58 16.53 2.73 0.97
C ASN A 58 15.92 3.52 -0.19
N THR A 59 16.73 4.04 -1.11
CA THR A 59 16.23 4.72 -2.32
C THR A 59 15.41 3.76 -3.19
N ILE A 60 15.94 2.57 -3.49
CA ILE A 60 15.21 1.56 -4.30
C ILE A 60 13.92 1.13 -3.61
N LEU A 61 13.93 0.99 -2.28
CA LEU A 61 12.75 0.61 -1.52
C LEU A 61 11.65 1.68 -1.61
N ALA A 62 12.01 2.97 -1.59
CA ALA A 62 11.07 4.06 -1.78
C ALA A 62 10.45 4.04 -3.20
N GLU A 63 11.26 3.83 -4.24
CA GLU A 63 10.78 3.71 -5.63
C GLU A 63 9.82 2.52 -5.81
N ILE A 64 10.12 1.38 -5.17
CA ILE A 64 9.23 0.21 -5.19
C ILE A 64 7.91 0.51 -4.47
N GLN A 65 7.95 1.20 -3.32
CA GLN A 65 6.74 1.54 -2.59
C GLN A 65 5.82 2.46 -3.39
N GLU A 66 6.39 3.44 -4.10
CA GLU A 66 5.64 4.32 -4.99
C GLU A 66 4.97 3.53 -6.13
N SER A 67 5.75 2.76 -6.88
CA SER A 67 5.20 1.95 -7.98
C SER A 67 4.17 0.90 -7.53
N GLN A 68 4.28 0.37 -6.30
CA GLN A 68 3.26 -0.50 -5.71
C GLN A 68 1.97 0.24 -5.40
N GLY A 69 2.06 1.53 -5.01
CA GLY A 69 0.91 2.40 -4.83
C GLY A 69 0.14 2.57 -6.14
N ASP A 70 0.84 2.97 -7.20
CA ASP A 70 0.26 3.17 -8.52
C ASP A 70 -0.37 1.88 -9.08
N LEU A 71 0.32 0.74 -8.90
CA LEU A 71 -0.19 -0.55 -9.35
C LEU A 71 -1.49 -0.93 -8.61
N LYS A 72 -1.55 -0.66 -7.30
CA LYS A 72 -2.75 -0.95 -6.50
C LYS A 72 -3.95 -0.11 -6.95
N GLU A 73 -3.71 1.15 -7.28
CA GLU A 73 -4.73 2.05 -7.83
C GLU A 73 -5.23 1.54 -9.20
N GLY A 74 -4.32 1.26 -10.13
CA GLY A 74 -4.68 0.74 -11.45
C GLY A 74 -5.44 -0.60 -11.40
N ILE A 75 -5.09 -1.49 -10.48
CA ILE A 75 -5.86 -2.74 -10.24
C ILE A 75 -7.27 -2.43 -9.72
N GLY A 76 -7.41 -1.40 -8.88
CA GLY A 76 -8.70 -0.91 -8.39
C GLY A 76 -9.62 -0.49 -9.53
N GLU A 77 -9.11 0.36 -10.43
CA GLU A 77 -9.83 0.85 -11.61
C GLU A 77 -10.22 -0.30 -12.56
N LEU A 78 -9.28 -1.22 -12.84
CA LEU A 78 -9.55 -2.37 -13.71
C LEU A 78 -10.64 -3.29 -13.13
N ARG A 79 -10.66 -3.47 -11.80
CA ARG A 79 -11.68 -4.27 -11.14
C ARG A 79 -13.06 -3.60 -11.24
N GLU A 80 -13.14 -2.30 -11.02
CA GLU A 80 -14.39 -1.55 -11.16
C GLU A 80 -14.90 -1.59 -12.61
N HIS A 81 -14.00 -1.38 -13.58
CA HIS A 81 -14.33 -1.47 -15.00
C HIS A 81 -14.89 -2.85 -15.35
N ARG A 82 -14.29 -3.93 -14.84
CA ARG A 82 -14.77 -5.29 -15.06
C ARG A 82 -16.16 -5.51 -14.47
N VAL A 83 -16.41 -5.04 -13.24
CA VAL A 83 -17.74 -5.13 -12.61
C VAL A 83 -18.79 -4.39 -13.44
N ASN A 84 -18.46 -3.21 -13.97
CA ASN A 84 -19.36 -2.43 -14.82
C ASN A 84 -19.65 -3.15 -16.16
N LEU A 85 -18.65 -3.76 -16.79
CA LEU A 85 -18.83 -4.57 -18.00
C LEU A 85 -19.71 -5.80 -17.73
N GLU A 86 -19.46 -6.53 -16.65
CA GLU A 86 -20.28 -7.69 -16.27
C GLU A 86 -21.74 -7.28 -16.00
N ARG A 87 -21.95 -6.12 -15.35
CA ARG A 87 -23.29 -5.54 -15.16
C ARG A 87 -23.97 -5.22 -16.49
N GLN A 88 -23.26 -4.57 -17.43
CA GLN A 88 -23.81 -4.25 -18.75
C GLN A 88 -24.21 -5.51 -19.53
N ILE A 89 -23.36 -6.54 -19.54
CA ILE A 89 -23.66 -7.82 -20.19
C ILE A 89 -24.94 -8.44 -19.63
N ILE A 90 -25.13 -8.41 -18.30
CA ILE A 90 -26.34 -8.93 -17.66
C ILE A 90 -27.57 -8.11 -18.06
N LEU A 91 -27.46 -6.78 -18.07
CA LEU A 91 -28.57 -5.90 -18.45
C LEU A 91 -28.99 -6.12 -19.92
N ASP A 92 -28.01 -6.21 -20.83
CA ASP A 92 -28.23 -6.49 -22.25
C ASP A 92 -28.86 -7.87 -22.48
N TRP A 93 -28.51 -8.86 -21.64
CA TRP A 93 -29.13 -10.18 -21.67
C TRP A 93 -30.59 -10.17 -21.20
N ILE A 94 -30.93 -9.38 -20.17
CA ILE A 94 -32.30 -9.29 -19.65
C ILE A 94 -33.22 -8.66 -20.69
N THR A 95 -32.78 -7.58 -21.34
CA THR A 95 -33.58 -6.92 -22.36
C THR A 95 -32.69 -6.13 -23.32
N PRO A 96 -32.88 -6.29 -24.65
CA PRO A 96 -32.18 -5.46 -25.64
C PRO A 96 -32.81 -4.06 -25.78
N ILE A 97 -33.88 -3.76 -25.03
CA ILE A 97 -34.62 -2.51 -25.14
C ILE A 97 -34.03 -1.50 -24.17
N ASP A 98 -33.59 -0.36 -24.70
CA ASP A 98 -33.28 0.81 -23.89
C ASP A 98 -34.59 1.50 -23.45
N TYR A 99 -34.86 1.47 -22.14
CA TYR A 99 -36.05 2.09 -21.54
C TYR A 99 -35.86 3.58 -21.22
N THR A 100 -34.66 4.12 -21.39
CA THR A 100 -34.34 5.54 -21.11
C THR A 100 -35.27 6.51 -21.86
N PRO A 101 -35.54 6.34 -23.16
CA PRO A 101 -36.45 7.25 -23.88
C PRO A 101 -37.88 7.22 -23.34
N GLN A 102 -38.38 6.06 -22.93
CA GLN A 102 -39.75 5.92 -22.41
C GLN A 102 -39.86 6.48 -21.00
N GLN A 103 -38.86 6.24 -20.16
CA GLN A 103 -38.75 6.86 -18.84
C GLN A 103 -38.76 8.38 -18.96
N ASN A 104 -37.93 8.94 -19.86
CA ASN A 104 -37.88 10.37 -20.13
C ASN A 104 -39.21 10.91 -20.66
N ASP A 105 -39.88 10.20 -21.58
CA ASP A 105 -41.23 10.58 -22.06
C ASP A 105 -42.22 10.64 -20.90
N TYR A 106 -42.33 9.58 -20.09
CA TYR A 106 -43.25 9.54 -18.97
C TYR A 106 -42.96 10.61 -17.93
N PHE A 107 -41.70 10.84 -17.62
CA PHE A 107 -41.31 11.90 -16.68
C PHE A 107 -41.62 13.29 -17.25
N SER A 108 -41.35 13.54 -18.53
CA SER A 108 -41.63 14.84 -19.18
C SER A 108 -43.12 15.19 -19.25
N ARG A 109 -43.99 14.17 -19.33
CA ARG A 109 -45.45 14.33 -19.38
C ARG A 109 -46.07 14.61 -18.01
N ARG A 110 -45.30 14.46 -16.94
CA ARG A 110 -45.72 14.75 -15.58
C ARG A 110 -46.07 16.23 -15.44
N GLN A 111 -47.20 16.52 -14.78
CA GLN A 111 -47.50 17.87 -14.34
C GLN A 111 -46.64 18.22 -13.12
N ALA A 112 -46.04 19.41 -13.09
CA ALA A 112 -45.24 19.87 -11.95
C ALA A 112 -46.00 19.68 -10.62
N GLY A 113 -45.31 19.27 -9.56
CA GLY A 113 -45.93 18.91 -8.28
C GLY A 113 -46.44 17.45 -8.18
N THR A 114 -46.66 16.77 -9.30
CA THR A 114 -47.23 15.41 -9.28
C THR A 114 -46.25 14.39 -8.69
N GLY A 115 -46.67 13.63 -7.69
CA GLY A 115 -45.85 12.59 -7.06
C GLY A 115 -44.91 13.08 -5.96
N GLU A 116 -44.84 14.39 -5.70
CA GLU A 116 -44.08 14.92 -4.55
C GLU A 116 -44.63 14.39 -3.22
N TRP A 117 -45.96 14.34 -3.08
CA TRP A 117 -46.63 13.73 -1.92
C TRP A 117 -46.20 12.27 -1.66
N LEU A 118 -45.84 11.52 -2.70
CA LEU A 118 -45.35 10.14 -2.58
C LEU A 118 -43.90 10.14 -2.10
N LEU A 119 -43.05 10.99 -2.68
CA LEU A 119 -41.66 11.11 -2.27
C LEU A 119 -41.53 11.61 -0.83
N ASP A 120 -42.44 12.46 -0.37
CA ASP A 120 -42.48 12.98 1.00
C ASP A 120 -43.13 12.01 1.99
N SER A 121 -43.76 10.94 1.49
CA SER A 121 -44.42 9.96 2.36
C SER A 121 -43.44 9.19 3.22
N THR A 122 -43.87 8.87 4.45
CA THR A 122 -43.08 8.07 5.39
C THR A 122 -42.75 6.68 4.85
N GLU A 123 -43.67 6.12 4.06
CA GLU A 123 -43.62 4.80 3.45
C GLU A 123 -42.52 4.74 2.40
N TYR A 124 -42.45 5.74 1.51
CA TYR A 124 -41.38 5.85 0.52
C TYR A 124 -40.02 6.04 1.20
N GLN A 125 -39.93 6.94 2.17
CA GLN A 125 -38.66 7.20 2.87
C GLN A 125 -38.17 5.99 3.67
N ALA A 126 -39.08 5.23 4.27
CA ALA A 126 -38.74 3.98 4.97
C ALA A 126 -38.29 2.90 3.98
N TRP A 127 -38.99 2.76 2.85
CA TRP A 127 -38.62 1.85 1.77
C TRP A 127 -37.22 2.16 1.22
N LEU A 128 -36.93 3.43 0.98
CA LEU A 128 -35.64 3.87 0.41
C LEU A 128 -34.44 3.59 1.33
N LYS A 129 -34.66 3.59 2.65
CA LYS A 129 -33.60 3.38 3.65
C LYS A 129 -33.39 1.92 4.04
N THR A 130 -34.29 1.03 3.64
CA THR A 130 -34.31 -0.35 4.11
C THR A 130 -34.10 -1.32 2.95
N ASP A 131 -32.98 -2.02 2.97
CA ASP A 131 -32.65 -3.01 1.93
C ASP A 131 -33.68 -4.14 1.89
N GLY A 132 -33.99 -4.61 0.68
CA GLY A 132 -34.85 -5.77 0.43
C GLY A 132 -36.35 -5.54 0.67
N GLN A 133 -36.80 -4.29 0.84
CA GLN A 133 -38.21 -3.96 0.99
C GLN A 133 -38.92 -3.75 -0.36
N THR A 134 -40.24 -3.98 -0.37
CA THR A 134 -41.10 -3.70 -1.54
C THR A 134 -42.09 -2.59 -1.20
N LEU A 135 -42.08 -1.50 -1.97
CA LEU A 135 -43.10 -0.46 -1.89
C LEU A 135 -44.27 -0.82 -2.81
N PHE A 136 -45.45 -1.03 -2.22
CA PHE A 136 -46.66 -1.37 -2.97
C PHE A 136 -47.56 -0.13 -3.16
N CYS A 137 -47.82 0.24 -4.42
CA CYS A 137 -48.63 1.40 -4.80
C CYS A 137 -49.95 0.97 -5.46
N PRO A 138 -51.02 0.70 -4.69
CA PRO A 138 -52.31 0.31 -5.24
C PRO A 138 -53.02 1.46 -5.96
N GLY A 139 -53.85 1.15 -6.96
CA GLY A 139 -54.71 2.15 -7.60
C GLY A 139 -55.49 1.60 -8.78
N ILE A 140 -56.62 2.25 -9.11
CA ILE A 140 -57.44 1.91 -10.28
C ILE A 140 -56.70 2.15 -11.61
N PRO A 141 -57.12 1.55 -12.73
CA PRO A 141 -56.64 1.92 -14.06
C PRO A 141 -56.79 3.43 -14.29
N GLY A 142 -55.78 4.07 -14.90
CA GLY A 142 -55.77 5.52 -15.12
C GLY A 142 -55.35 6.39 -13.94
N ALA A 143 -55.12 5.83 -12.74
CA ALA A 143 -54.70 6.59 -11.55
C ALA A 143 -53.27 7.19 -11.61
N GLY A 144 -52.56 7.09 -12.75
CA GLY A 144 -51.23 7.68 -12.91
C GLY A 144 -50.06 6.86 -12.34
N LYS A 145 -50.25 5.57 -12.01
CA LYS A 145 -49.20 4.70 -11.44
C LYS A 145 -47.88 4.70 -12.24
N THR A 146 -47.96 4.70 -13.57
CA THR A 146 -46.77 4.76 -14.45
C THR A 146 -46.02 6.08 -14.32
N ILE A 147 -46.74 7.21 -14.18
CA ILE A 147 -46.12 8.53 -13.95
C ILE A 147 -45.51 8.59 -12.55
N LEU A 148 -46.15 7.98 -11.54
CA LEU A 148 -45.57 7.88 -10.19
C LEU A 148 -44.30 7.02 -10.20
N ALA A 149 -44.28 5.91 -10.96
CA ALA A 149 -43.10 5.09 -11.12
C ALA A 149 -41.95 5.87 -11.79
N SER A 150 -42.23 6.67 -12.83
CA SER A 150 -41.19 7.48 -13.47
C SER A 150 -40.63 8.55 -12.53
N VAL A 151 -41.46 9.15 -11.68
CA VAL A 151 -41.00 10.07 -10.61
C VAL A 151 -40.07 9.38 -9.62
N VAL A 152 -40.42 8.17 -9.19
CA VAL A 152 -39.61 7.40 -8.26
C VAL A 152 -38.27 7.03 -8.88
N ILE A 153 -38.27 6.56 -10.14
CA ILE A 153 -37.03 6.23 -10.88
C ILE A 153 -36.12 7.45 -10.99
N GLU A 154 -36.65 8.60 -11.41
CA GLU A 154 -35.89 9.86 -11.50
C GLU A 154 -35.28 10.26 -10.15
N ASN A 155 -36.07 10.12 -9.06
CA ASN A 155 -35.58 10.49 -7.74
C ASN A 155 -34.47 9.58 -7.23
N ILE A 156 -34.48 8.30 -7.60
CA ILE A 156 -33.44 7.33 -7.25
C ILE A 156 -32.20 7.58 -8.10
N ASP A 157 -32.36 7.77 -9.41
CA ASP A 157 -31.26 8.05 -10.33
C ASP A 157 -30.47 9.28 -9.89
N GLY A 158 -31.15 10.40 -9.59
CA GLY A 158 -30.49 11.62 -9.10
C GLY A 158 -29.88 11.54 -7.69
N ARG A 159 -30.08 10.46 -6.93
CA ARG A 159 -29.49 10.26 -5.59
C ARG A 159 -28.29 9.32 -5.59
N PHE A 160 -28.25 8.35 -6.49
CA PHE A 160 -27.32 7.23 -6.43
C PHE A 160 -26.46 7.04 -7.69
N CYS A 161 -26.74 7.77 -8.77
CA CYS A 161 -25.88 7.90 -9.94
C CYS A 161 -25.04 9.17 -9.85
#